data_AF-A0A6G3XA66-F1
#
_entry.id   AF-A0A6G3XA66-F1
#
_cell.length_a   1.000
_cell.length_b   1.000
_cell.length_c   1.000
_cell.angle_alpha   90.00
_cell.angle_beta   90.00
_cell.angle_gamma   90.00
#
_symmetry.space_group_name_H-M   'P 1'
#
loop_
_entity.id
_entity.type
_entity.pdbx_description
1 polymer ?
#
loop_
_entity_poly.entity_id
_entity_poly.type
_entity_poly.pdbx_seq_one_letter_code
_entity_poly.pdbx_strand_id
1 'polypeptide(L)'
;NMGGTVLIYLAALQGIPGELYEAAELDGASVRQRVRHVTIPQTRFIILMLMLLQVIATMQVFTEPFVITGGGPENSTVTVLYLIYKYAFLYNDFGGASALSVMLLLVLSAFSALYLRLTRTD
;
A
#
# COMPACT_ATOMS: atom_id res chain seq x y z
N ASN A 1 -9.84 -1.17 4.13
CA ASN A 1 -8.93 -0.71 3.06
C ASN A 1 -9.32 -1.13 1.66
N MET A 2 -9.69 -2.38 1.38
CA MET A 2 -9.87 -2.81 -0.02
C MET A 2 -11.01 -2.10 -0.79
N GLY A 3 -12.16 -1.83 -0.16
CA GLY A 3 -13.30 -1.18 -0.83
C GLY A 3 -12.99 0.25 -1.31
N GLY A 4 -12.34 1.07 -0.48
CA GLY A 4 -11.94 2.43 -0.87
C GLY A 4 -10.90 2.44 -1.98
N THR A 5 -9.91 1.55 -1.91
CA THR A 5 -8.90 1.38 -2.96
C THR A 5 -9.53 1.01 -4.31
N VAL A 6 -10.53 0.13 -4.33
CA VAL A 6 -11.27 -0.23 -5.56
C VAL A 6 -12.01 0.99 -6.14
N LEU A 7 -12.69 1.78 -5.30
CA LEU A 7 -13.37 2.99 -5.77
C LEU A 7 -12.39 4.01 -6.38
N ILE A 8 -11.21 4.19 -5.78
CA ILE A 8 -10.18 5.08 -6.31
C ILE A 8 -9.67 4.56 -7.67
N TYR A 9 -9.44 3.24 -7.80
CA TYR A 9 -9.07 2.66 -9.08
C TYR A 9 -10.16 2.81 -10.15
N LEU A 10 -11.43 2.63 -9.79
CA LEU A 10 -12.54 2.83 -10.73
C LEU A 10 -12.64 4.28 -11.18
N ALA A 11 -12.51 5.24 -10.26
CA ALA A 11 -12.48 6.66 -10.59
C ALA A 11 -11.29 7.00 -11.53
N ALA A 12 -10.11 6.41 -11.27
CA ALA A 12 -8.94 6.56 -12.13
C ALA A 12 -9.19 6.08 -13.57
N LEU A 13 -9.85 4.93 -13.70
CA LEU A 13 -10.19 4.34 -15.00
C LEU A 13 -11.25 5.17 -15.75
N GLN A 14 -12.23 5.72 -15.04
CA GLN A 14 -13.25 6.61 -15.62
C GLN A 14 -12.65 7.94 -16.11
N GLY A 15 -11.53 8.38 -15.55
CA GLY A 15 -10.84 9.59 -15.98
C GLY A 15 -10.06 9.46 -17.29
N ILE A 16 -9.93 8.25 -17.86
CA ILE A 16 -9.17 8.04 -19.10
C ILE A 16 -10.04 8.48 -20.30
N PRO A 17 -9.54 9.40 -21.17
CA PRO A 17 -10.27 9.80 -22.37
C PRO A 17 -10.58 8.60 -23.27
N GLY A 18 -11.85 8.46 -23.68
CA GLY A 18 -12.32 7.37 -24.54
C GLY A 18 -11.61 7.32 -25.90
N GLU A 19 -11.25 8.48 -26.43
CA GLU A 19 -10.51 8.67 -27.70
C GLU A 19 -9.19 7.88 -27.76
N LEU A 20 -8.51 7.68 -26.62
CA LEU A 20 -7.28 6.89 -26.56
C LEU A 20 -7.53 5.40 -26.81
N TYR A 21 -8.69 4.90 -26.38
CA TYR A 21 -9.09 3.51 -26.64
C TYR A 21 -9.58 3.33 -28.07
N GLU A 22 -10.34 4.29 -28.60
CA GLU A 22 -10.82 4.27 -29.99
C GLU A 22 -9.65 4.31 -30.98
N ALA A 23 -8.68 5.20 -30.77
CA ALA A 23 -7.46 5.27 -31.59
C ALA A 23 -6.69 3.94 -31.56
N ALA A 24 -6.52 3.35 -30.37
CA ALA A 24 -5.84 2.05 -30.25
C ALA A 24 -6.62 0.91 -30.93
N GLU A 25 -7.95 0.95 -30.95
CA GLU A 25 -8.76 -0.02 -31.69
C GLU A 25 -8.63 0.16 -33.21
N LEU A 26 -8.60 1.40 -33.71
CA LEU A 26 -8.34 1.70 -35.11
C LEU A 26 -6.96 1.21 -35.57
N ASP A 27 -5.96 1.28 -34.69
CA ASP A 27 -4.61 0.75 -34.90
C ASP A 27 -4.52 -0.79 -34.76
N GLY A 28 -5.65 -1.48 -34.52
CA GLY A 28 -5.70 -2.93 -34.40
C GLY A 28 -5.17 -3.50 -33.08
N ALA A 29 -5.09 -2.69 -32.01
CA ALA A 29 -4.57 -3.12 -30.72
C ALA A 29 -5.51 -4.11 -30.01
N SER A 30 -4.97 -5.28 -29.67
CA SER A 30 -5.63 -6.25 -28.80
C SER A 30 -5.87 -5.70 -27.39
N VAL A 31 -6.80 -6.31 -26.64
CA VAL A 31 -7.14 -5.89 -25.26
C VAL A 31 -5.91 -5.80 -24.35
N ARG A 32 -4.98 -6.76 -24.44
CA ARG A 32 -3.74 -6.75 -23.64
C ARG A 32 -2.82 -5.59 -24.00
N GLN A 33 -2.76 -5.22 -25.29
CA GLN A 33 -1.99 -4.05 -25.75
C GLN A 33 -2.62 -2.76 -25.23
N ARG A 34 -3.95 -2.64 -25.26
CA ARG A 34 -4.67 -1.48 -24.72
C ARG A 34 -4.46 -1.32 -23.21
N VAL A 35 -4.55 -2.40 -22.44
CA VAL A 35 -4.25 -2.35 -20.99
C VAL A 35 -2.81 -1.88 -20.73
N ARG A 36 -1.83 -2.44 -21.44
CA ARG A 36 -0.41 -2.13 -21.21
C ARG A 36 0.01 -0.74 -21.67
N HIS A 37 -0.53 -0.24 -22.78
CA HIS A 37 -0.07 0.99 -23.42
C HIS A 37 -1.04 2.18 -23.26
N VAL A 38 -2.30 1.95 -22.91
CA VAL A 38 -3.29 3.01 -22.65
C VAL A 38 -3.61 3.06 -21.16
N THR A 39 -4.16 1.98 -20.59
CA THR A 39 -4.68 2.00 -19.22
C THR A 39 -3.61 2.18 -18.16
N ILE A 40 -2.55 1.34 -18.18
CA ILE A 40 -1.49 1.37 -17.16
C ILE A 40 -0.73 2.71 -17.17
N PRO A 41 -0.31 3.27 -18.32
CA PRO A 41 0.38 4.55 -18.34
C PRO A 41 -0.49 5.70 -17.81
N GLN A 42 -1.76 5.75 -18.18
CA GLN A 42 -2.69 6.81 -17.75
C GLN A 42 -3.02 6.73 -16.26
N THR A 43 -3.08 5.53 -15.69
CA THR A 43 -3.36 5.32 -14.25
C THR A 43 -2.09 5.17 -13.40
N ARG A 44 -0.91 5.31 -14.00
CA ARG A 44 0.38 5.04 -13.37
C ARG A 44 0.55 5.75 -12.04
N PHE A 45 0.26 7.05 -11.99
CA PHE A 45 0.39 7.85 -10.77
C PHE A 45 -0.47 7.28 -9.62
N ILE A 46 -1.72 6.93 -9.92
CA ILE A 46 -2.67 6.40 -8.93
C ILE A 46 -2.24 5.01 -8.46
N ILE A 47 -1.81 4.13 -9.38
CA ILE A 47 -1.27 2.81 -9.04
C ILE A 47 -0.10 2.94 -8.07
N LEU A 48 0.85 3.82 -8.37
CA LEU A 48 2.05 3.99 -7.55
C LEU A 48 1.72 4.57 -6.18
N MET A 49 0.86 5.59 -6.14
CA MET A 49 0.41 6.19 -4.88
C MET A 49 -0.30 5.16 -4.00
N LEU A 50 -1.26 4.41 -4.55
CA LEU A 50 -1.99 3.39 -3.80
C LEU A 50 -1.11 2.22 -3.39
N MET A 51 -0.12 1.83 -4.21
CA MET A 51 0.85 0.81 -3.84
C MET A 51 1.66 1.24 -2.61
N LEU A 52 2.19 2.47 -2.60
CA LEU A 52 2.93 3.01 -1.45
C LEU A 52 2.09 2.97 -0.18
N LEU A 53 0.87 3.52 -0.24
CA LEU A 53 -0.06 3.55 0.90
C LEU A 53 -0.43 2.14 1.37
N GLN A 54 -0.60 1.19 0.45
CA GLN A 54 -0.95 -0.18 0.78
C GLN A 54 0.19 -0.89 1.52
N VAL A 55 1.45 -0.69 1.12
CA VAL A 55 2.60 -1.26 1.82
C VAL A 55 2.72 -0.69 3.23
N ILE A 56 2.58 0.63 3.38
CA ILE A 56 2.58 1.29 4.70
C ILE A 56 1.47 0.73 5.58
N ALA A 57 0.25 0.64 5.05
CA ALA A 57 -0.90 0.11 5.78
C ALA A 57 -0.69 -1.35 6.22
N THR A 58 -0.12 -2.20 5.36
CA THR A 58 0.18 -3.60 5.71
C THR A 58 1.21 -3.71 6.83
N MET A 59 2.24 -2.86 6.83
CA MET A 59 3.24 -2.83 7.92
C MET A 59 2.65 -2.31 9.25
N GLN A 60 1.53 -1.59 9.20
CA GLN A 60 0.80 -1.04 10.36
C GLN A 60 -0.43 -1.87 10.75
N VAL A 61 -0.57 -3.10 10.27
CA VAL A 61 -1.66 -4.01 10.68
C VAL A 61 -1.58 -4.26 12.18
N PHE A 62 -2.72 -4.12 12.87
CA PHE A 62 -2.82 -4.29 14.33
C PHE A 62 -4.10 -5.01 14.72
N THR A 63 -5.24 -4.57 14.20
CA THR A 63 -6.57 -5.01 14.64
C THR A 63 -6.76 -6.51 14.48
N GLU A 64 -6.37 -7.08 13.35
CA GLU A 64 -6.59 -8.49 13.03
C GLU A 64 -5.75 -9.42 13.94
N PRO A 65 -4.43 -9.22 14.09
CA PRO A 65 -3.65 -9.92 15.11
C PRO A 65 -4.21 -9.78 16.51
N PHE A 66 -4.59 -8.56 16.92
CA PHE A 66 -5.03 -8.24 18.26
C PHE A 66 -6.37 -8.89 18.62
N VAL A 67 -7.37 -8.76 17.75
CA VAL A 67 -8.76 -9.18 18.04
C VAL A 67 -8.97 -10.66 17.76
N ILE A 68 -8.39 -11.20 16.68
CA ILE A 68 -8.74 -12.54 16.20
C ILE A 68 -7.79 -13.59 16.79
N THR A 69 -6.49 -13.32 16.76
CA THR A 69 -5.47 -14.36 17.03
C THR A 69 -4.74 -14.16 18.35
N GLY A 70 -4.75 -12.96 18.93
CA GLY A 70 -3.89 -12.59 20.06
C GLY A 70 -2.40 -12.80 19.77
N GLY A 71 -1.99 -12.82 18.49
CA GLY A 71 -0.64 -13.15 18.05
C GLY A 71 -0.35 -14.64 17.80
N GLY A 72 -1.29 -15.55 18.04
CA GLY A 72 -1.05 -16.99 17.95
C GLY A 72 -1.16 -17.61 16.55
N PRO A 73 -0.72 -18.89 16.40
CA PRO A 73 0.01 -19.68 17.41
C PRO A 73 1.48 -19.22 17.56
N GLU A 74 2.06 -19.37 18.75
CA GLU A 74 3.48 -19.06 19.03
C GLU A 74 3.99 -17.70 18.52
N ASN A 75 3.21 -16.63 18.69
CA ASN A 75 3.53 -15.28 18.20
C ASN A 75 3.65 -15.17 16.65
N SER A 76 3.23 -16.16 15.87
CA SER A 76 3.38 -16.18 14.40
C SER A 76 2.60 -15.10 13.66
N THR A 77 1.56 -14.53 14.26
CA THR A 77 0.77 -13.43 13.68
C THR A 77 1.08 -12.08 14.34
N VAL A 78 2.08 -12.02 15.23
CA VAL A 78 2.46 -10.76 15.88
C VAL A 78 3.07 -9.81 14.86
N THR A 79 2.40 -8.70 14.64
CA THR A 79 2.91 -7.58 13.83
C THR A 79 3.74 -6.62 14.69
N VAL A 80 4.53 -5.77 14.03
CA VAL A 80 5.34 -4.74 14.71
C VAL A 80 4.47 -3.82 15.57
N LEU A 81 3.31 -3.39 15.04
CA LEU A 81 2.41 -2.52 15.78
C LEU A 81 1.76 -3.23 16.96
N TYR A 82 1.44 -4.52 16.84
CA TYR A 82 0.96 -5.31 17.98
C TYR A 82 2.07 -5.53 19.03
N LEU A 83 3.32 -5.70 18.61
CA LEU A 83 4.44 -5.78 19.53
C LEU A 83 4.62 -4.47 20.33
N ILE A 84 4.55 -3.31 19.66
CA ILE A 84 4.57 -1.99 20.32
C ILE A 84 3.47 -1.90 21.38
N TYR A 85 2.25 -2.35 21.06
CA TYR A 85 1.14 -2.38 22.01
C TYR A 85 1.44 -3.28 23.23
N LYS A 86 2.02 -4.47 23.02
CA LYS A 86 2.41 -5.36 24.13
C LYS A 86 3.42 -4.68 25.06
N TYR A 87 4.45 -4.03 24.52
CA TYR A 87 5.42 -3.29 25.33
C TYR A 87 4.76 -2.16 26.13
N ALA A 88 3.95 -1.31 25.49
CA ALA A 88 3.35 -0.16 26.14
C ALA A 88 2.34 -0.54 27.22
N PHE A 89 1.45 -1.49 26.94
CA PHE A 89 0.25 -1.70 27.75
C PHE A 89 0.20 -3.02 28.50
N LEU A 90 0.93 -4.06 28.04
CA LEU A 90 1.00 -5.34 28.76
C LEU A 90 2.23 -5.40 29.66
N TYR A 91 3.37 -4.93 29.15
CA TYR A 91 4.65 -4.94 29.88
C TYR A 91 4.92 -3.65 30.65
N ASN A 92 4.11 -2.61 30.45
CA ASN A 92 4.30 -1.26 31.02
C ASN A 92 5.69 -0.66 30.70
N ASP A 93 6.32 -1.14 29.61
CA ASP A 93 7.59 -0.65 29.11
C ASP A 93 7.34 0.36 27.97
N PHE A 94 7.03 1.58 28.37
CA PHE A 94 6.85 2.70 27.44
C PHE A 94 8.15 3.08 26.73
N GLY A 95 9.32 2.81 27.33
CA GLY A 95 10.62 3.06 26.72
C GLY A 95 10.85 2.14 25.52
N GLY A 96 10.66 0.84 25.71
CA GLY A 96 10.71 -0.16 24.64
C GLY A 96 9.67 0.10 23.54
N ALA A 97 8.44 0.43 23.92
CA ALA A 97 7.39 0.78 22.95
C ALA A 97 7.74 2.02 22.11
N SER A 98 8.31 3.05 22.73
CA SER A 98 8.75 4.27 22.05
C SER A 98 9.91 4.00 21.10
N ALA A 99 10.90 3.21 21.53
CA ALA A 99 12.02 2.81 20.68
C ALA A 99 11.55 2.04 19.44
N LEU A 100 10.67 1.04 19.61
CA LEU A 100 10.08 0.28 18.52
C LEU A 100 9.26 1.17 17.57
N SER A 101 8.52 2.14 18.10
CA SER A 101 7.74 3.10 17.30
C SER A 101 8.63 3.98 16.42
N VAL A 102 9.74 4.49 16.98
CA VAL A 102 10.72 5.27 16.21
C VAL A 102 11.41 4.41 15.15
N MET A 103 11.77 3.16 15.48
CA MET A 103 12.34 2.23 14.50
C MET A 103 11.37 1.98 13.34
N LEU A 104 10.09 1.72 13.64
CA LEU A 104 9.06 1.54 12.62
C LEU A 104 8.93 2.79 11.74
N LEU A 105 8.92 3.99 12.34
CA LEU A 105 8.89 5.25 11.60
C LEU A 105 10.09 5.37 10.65
N LEU A 106 11.30 5.11 11.13
CA LEU A 106 12.51 5.19 10.30
C LEU A 106 12.46 4.20 9.12
N VAL A 107 12.01 2.97 9.35
CA VAL A 107 11.86 1.97 8.29
C VAL A 107 10.82 2.42 7.26
N LEU A 108 9.66 2.89 7.69
CA LEU A 108 8.61 3.37 6.79
C LEU A 108 9.03 4.62 6.01
N SER A 109 9.71 5.57 6.66
CA SER A 109 10.25 6.76 6.02
C SER A 109 11.34 6.42 5.01
N ALA A 110 12.26 5.52 5.36
CA ALA A 110 13.31 5.06 4.45
C ALA A 110 12.72 4.33 3.23
N PHE A 111 11.77 3.41 3.46
CA PHE A 111 11.05 2.73 2.38
C PHE A 111 10.32 3.74 1.48
N SER A 112 9.57 4.68 2.07
CA SER A 112 8.83 5.69 1.31
C SER A 112 9.76 6.60 0.50
N ALA A 113 10.88 7.03 1.08
CA ALA A 113 11.86 7.85 0.38
C ALA A 113 12.52 7.08 -0.77
N LEU A 114 12.88 5.82 -0.57
CA LEU A 114 13.43 4.95 -1.62
C LEU A 114 12.39 4.72 -2.73
N TYR A 115 11.16 4.41 -2.36
CA TYR A 115 10.05 4.20 -3.29
C TYR A 115 9.82 5.42 -4.18
N LEU A 116 9.72 6.60 -3.59
CA LEU A 116 9.53 7.86 -4.32
C LEU A 116 10.73 8.19 -5.21
N ARG A 117 11.96 7.90 -4.76
CA ARG A 117 13.16 8.10 -5.58
C ARG A 117 13.20 7.19 -6.81
N LEU A 118 12.88 5.90 -6.65
CA LEU A 118 12.87 4.94 -7.76
C LEU A 118 11.72 5.18 -8.74
N THR A 119 10.63 5.76 -8.26
CA THR A 119 9.40 5.92 -9.02
C THR A 119 9.30 7.27 -9.73
N ARG A 120 10.08 8.27 -9.30
CA ARG A 120 10.29 9.52 -10.06
C ARG A 120 10.82 9.14 -11.45
N THR A 121 9.97 9.34 -12.44
CA THR A 121 10.38 9.36 -13.84
C THR A 121 10.60 10.83 -14.15
N ASP A 122 11.81 11.16 -14.58
CA ASP A 122 12.15 12.49 -15.11
C ASP A 122 11.24 12.86 -16.29
#